data_AF-A0A7Y3BSG7-F1
#
_entry.id   AF-A0A7Y3BSG7-F1
#
_cell.length_a   1.000
_cell.length_b   1.000
_cell.length_c   1.000
_cell.angle_alpha   90.00
_cell.angle_beta   90.00
_cell.angle_gamma   90.00
#
_symmetry.space_group_name_H-M   'P 1'
#
loop_
_entity.id
_entity.type
_entity.pdbx_description
1 polymer ?
#
loop_
_entity_poly.entity_id
_entity_poly.type
_entity_poly.pdbx_seq_one_letter_code
_entity_poly.pdbx_strand_id
1 'polypeptide(L)'
;MRRFTAALLSLAVVALGCAGANGQGQGEAPDALSSNEPTGGELSQGAAQPIQPEAADAAPSQASIERRIHVARRLYRDLAFQASLDELRRAQKELEVRLDAQSTYPSLDDLVLMRALDELALGNQQAARAALRQAVILRPERISLDPAEFAPGVRAEYERVRDELRREAPLPLATESRPEGAELELDGRPAGLTPMSVRLHDGRHYLVFRSPGYLAAPRIIDVDGAPLGVLRVELEPLGPVFTGADASPTKPLVRKWWFWTVIGVAVVGASLGLYFGLRKAPETQLVIARPAQ
;
A
#
# COMPACT_ATOMS: atom_id res chain seq x y z
N MET A 1 22.97 -27.10 31.95
CA MET A 1 21.87 -27.93 32.49
C MET A 1 21.59 -27.57 33.95
N ARG A 2 20.64 -26.65 34.22
CA ARG A 2 20.13 -26.39 35.59
C ARG A 2 18.66 -25.99 35.56
N ARG A 3 17.83 -27.03 35.77
CA ARG A 3 16.58 -27.17 36.53
C ARG A 3 15.55 -26.02 36.55
N PHE A 4 14.41 -26.34 35.92
CA PHE A 4 13.07 -25.82 36.17
C PHE A 4 12.70 -25.84 37.66
N THR A 5 12.08 -24.77 38.15
CA THR A 5 11.18 -24.81 39.32
C THR A 5 9.91 -24.06 38.98
N ALA A 6 8.81 -24.79 39.00
CA ALA A 6 7.45 -24.27 38.89
C ALA A 6 7.01 -23.74 40.27
N ALA A 7 6.30 -22.62 40.28
CA ALA A 7 5.52 -22.18 41.43
C ALA A 7 4.13 -21.77 40.94
N LEU A 8 3.17 -22.67 41.17
CA LEU A 8 1.75 -22.39 41.22
C LEU A 8 1.45 -21.42 42.37
N LEU A 9 0.61 -20.42 42.15
CA LEU A 9 -0.24 -19.92 43.22
C LEU A 9 -1.54 -19.29 42.69
N SER A 10 -2.58 -19.62 43.45
CA SER A 10 -3.99 -19.59 43.11
C SER A 10 -4.66 -18.22 43.29
N LEU A 11 -5.69 -18.01 42.45
CA LEU A 11 -7.03 -17.48 42.75
C LEU A 11 -7.20 -16.37 43.82
N ALA A 12 -7.73 -15.22 43.39
CA ALA A 12 -8.67 -14.45 44.19
C ALA A 12 -9.69 -13.73 43.27
N VAL A 13 -10.95 -14.11 43.44
CA VAL A 13 -12.16 -13.52 42.87
C VAL A 13 -12.50 -12.25 43.64
N VAL A 14 -12.85 -11.16 42.94
CA VAL A 14 -13.63 -10.05 43.52
C VAL A 14 -14.76 -9.71 42.56
N ALA A 15 -15.97 -10.09 42.98
CA ALA A 15 -17.22 -9.61 42.43
C ALA A 15 -17.60 -8.29 43.13
N LEU A 16 -17.97 -7.26 42.38
CA LEU A 16 -18.72 -6.12 42.90
C LEU A 16 -20.05 -6.04 42.16
N GLY A 17 -21.13 -6.32 42.89
CA GLY A 17 -22.48 -5.92 42.51
C GLY A 17 -22.86 -4.63 43.23
N CYS A 18 -23.70 -3.82 42.60
CA CYS A 18 -24.54 -2.82 43.27
C CYS A 18 -25.94 -2.84 42.62
N ALA A 19 -26.94 -3.12 43.45
CA ALA A 19 -28.35 -2.69 43.30
C ALA A 19 -28.40 -1.14 43.25
N GLY A 20 -29.35 -0.44 42.64
CA GLY A 20 -30.79 -0.64 42.52
C GLY A 20 -31.48 0.55 43.20
N ALA A 21 -32.11 1.45 42.45
CA ALA A 21 -33.04 2.45 42.98
C ALA A 21 -34.07 2.83 41.92
N ASN A 22 -35.32 2.51 42.24
CA ASN A 22 -36.52 2.68 41.45
C ASN A 22 -37.26 3.92 42.00
N GLY A 23 -37.85 4.74 41.13
CA GLY A 23 -38.62 5.91 41.51
C GLY A 23 -39.63 6.27 40.43
N GLN A 24 -40.86 5.76 40.58
CA GLN A 24 -42.01 6.11 39.76
C GLN A 24 -42.65 7.42 40.25
N GLY A 25 -43.08 8.25 39.30
CA GLY A 25 -44.09 9.29 39.49
C GLY A 25 -44.91 9.41 38.21
N GLN A 26 -46.18 8.98 38.28
CA GLN A 26 -47.19 9.04 37.23
C GLN A 26 -48.09 10.28 37.38
N GLY A 27 -48.75 10.64 36.28
CA GLY A 27 -49.90 11.56 36.19
C GLY A 27 -49.56 12.83 35.40
N GLU A 28 -50.29 13.30 34.40
CA GLU A 28 -51.55 12.89 33.76
C GLU A 28 -51.64 13.74 32.45
N ALA A 29 -52.14 13.19 31.34
CA ALA A 29 -52.60 13.95 30.17
C ALA A 29 -54.13 14.18 30.29
N PRO A 30 -54.79 15.10 29.55
CA PRO A 30 -55.12 14.80 28.14
C PRO A 30 -55.29 16.01 27.17
N ASP A 31 -55.23 15.67 25.87
CA ASP A 31 -56.01 16.16 24.70
C ASP A 31 -56.06 17.67 24.35
N ALA A 32 -55.99 18.14 23.10
CA ALA A 32 -56.24 17.52 21.80
C ALA A 32 -55.57 18.30 20.65
N LEU A 33 -55.15 17.55 19.62
CA LEU A 33 -55.36 17.76 18.18
C LEU A 33 -55.11 19.15 17.55
N SER A 34 -54.05 19.25 16.75
CA SER A 34 -54.16 19.82 15.40
C SER A 34 -53.16 19.16 14.45
N SER A 35 -53.73 18.50 13.46
CA SER A 35 -53.15 17.84 12.30
C SER A 35 -52.12 18.67 11.53
N ASN A 36 -51.02 18.03 11.15
CA ASN A 36 -50.34 18.27 9.87
C ASN A 36 -49.71 16.96 9.37
N GLU A 37 -50.01 16.64 8.11
CA GLU A 37 -49.61 15.46 7.36
C GLU A 37 -48.10 15.36 7.07
N PRO A 38 -47.59 14.15 6.75
CA PRO A 38 -46.18 13.92 6.52
C PRO A 38 -45.82 14.28 5.08
N THR A 39 -45.03 15.34 4.89
CA THR A 39 -44.35 15.57 3.62
C THR A 39 -43.17 14.61 3.53
N GLY A 40 -43.30 13.61 2.67
CA GLY A 40 -42.22 12.72 2.28
C GLY A 40 -41.06 13.52 1.70
N GLY A 41 -40.01 13.69 2.50
CA GLY A 41 -38.69 14.12 2.05
C GLY A 41 -37.86 12.87 1.81
N GLU A 42 -37.56 12.62 0.54
CA GLU A 42 -36.81 11.50 0.02
C GLU A 42 -35.57 11.19 0.85
N LEU A 43 -35.53 9.99 1.42
CA LEU A 43 -34.30 9.31 1.77
C LEU A 43 -33.53 9.12 0.48
N SER A 44 -32.67 10.09 0.15
CA SER A 44 -31.59 9.91 -0.80
C SER A 44 -30.69 8.81 -0.24
N GLN A 45 -31.05 7.57 -0.58
CA GLN A 45 -30.15 6.44 -0.57
C GLN A 45 -29.00 6.83 -1.51
N GLY A 46 -27.97 7.46 -0.94
CA GLY A 46 -26.67 7.49 -1.55
C GLY A 46 -26.28 6.04 -1.74
N ALA A 47 -26.54 5.52 -2.92
CA ALA A 47 -26.20 4.17 -3.32
C ALA A 47 -24.73 3.99 -2.94
N ALA A 48 -24.48 3.16 -1.93
CA ALA A 48 -23.15 2.63 -1.69
C ALA A 48 -22.74 1.99 -3.01
N GLN A 49 -21.87 2.67 -3.75
CA GLN A 49 -21.35 2.13 -5.00
C GLN A 49 -20.81 0.75 -4.67
N PRO A 50 -21.11 -0.27 -5.48
CA PRO A 50 -20.53 -1.59 -5.29
C PRO A 50 -19.02 -1.39 -5.20
N ILE A 51 -18.41 -1.83 -4.09
CA ILE A 51 -16.96 -1.82 -3.94
C ILE A 51 -16.45 -2.71 -5.07
N GLN A 52 -16.04 -2.11 -6.17
CA GLN A 52 -15.43 -2.84 -7.26
C GLN A 52 -14.19 -3.52 -6.66
N PRO A 53 -14.01 -4.84 -6.86
CA PRO A 53 -12.76 -5.48 -6.49
C PRO A 53 -11.69 -4.79 -7.32
N GLU A 54 -10.94 -3.88 -6.69
CA GLU A 54 -9.75 -3.30 -7.27
C GLU A 54 -8.88 -4.48 -7.70
N ALA A 55 -8.59 -4.53 -9.00
CA ALA A 55 -7.79 -5.59 -9.59
C ALA A 55 -6.57 -5.81 -8.69
N ALA A 56 -6.29 -7.06 -8.33
CA ALA A 56 -5.26 -7.41 -7.35
C ALA A 56 -3.84 -6.88 -7.68
N ASP A 57 -3.67 -6.27 -8.86
CA ASP A 57 -2.44 -5.72 -9.41
C ASP A 57 -2.43 -4.18 -9.54
N ALA A 58 -3.42 -3.45 -9.00
CA ALA A 58 -3.39 -1.99 -8.99
C ALA A 58 -2.23 -1.48 -8.11
N ALA A 59 -1.46 -0.52 -8.63
CA ALA A 59 -0.33 0.06 -7.91
C ALA A 59 -0.79 0.73 -6.59
N PRO A 60 0.04 0.71 -5.52
CA PRO A 60 -0.27 1.33 -4.23
C PRO A 60 -0.76 2.77 -4.36
N SER A 61 -2.01 3.04 -3.97
CA SER A 61 -2.63 4.35 -4.06
C SER A 61 -3.00 4.89 -2.68
N GLN A 62 -3.15 6.21 -2.55
CA GLN A 62 -3.65 6.79 -1.30
C GLN A 62 -5.05 6.25 -0.96
N ALA A 63 -5.90 6.06 -1.98
CA ALA A 63 -7.24 5.50 -1.83
C ALA A 63 -7.23 4.03 -1.39
N SER A 64 -6.28 3.22 -1.88
CA SER A 64 -6.16 1.82 -1.44
C SER A 64 -5.72 1.75 0.02
N ILE A 65 -4.76 2.57 0.44
CA ILE A 65 -4.33 2.69 1.85
C ILE A 65 -5.50 3.07 2.76
N GLU A 66 -6.22 4.15 2.43
CA GLU A 66 -7.35 4.63 3.21
C GLU A 66 -8.46 3.58 3.31
N ARG A 67 -8.76 2.89 2.20
CA ARG A 67 -9.73 1.80 2.21
C ARG A 67 -9.31 0.68 3.14
N ARG A 68 -8.03 0.27 3.12
CA ARG A 68 -7.52 -0.79 4.01
C ARG A 68 -7.57 -0.40 5.48
N ILE A 69 -7.17 0.82 5.82
CA ILE A 69 -7.26 1.32 7.20
C ILE A 69 -8.74 1.36 7.64
N HIS A 70 -9.65 1.78 6.76
CA HIS A 70 -11.08 1.75 7.04
C HIS A 70 -11.62 0.33 7.26
N VAL A 71 -11.21 -0.64 6.41
CA VAL A 71 -11.57 -2.05 6.57
C VAL A 71 -11.03 -2.60 7.89
N ALA A 72 -9.78 -2.33 8.23
CA ALA A 72 -9.19 -2.72 9.49
C ALA A 72 -10.00 -2.15 10.68
N ARG A 73 -10.42 -0.87 10.64
CA ARG A 73 -11.22 -0.25 11.73
C ARG A 73 -12.57 -0.94 11.90
N ARG A 74 -13.17 -1.38 10.81
CA ARG A 74 -14.39 -2.20 10.85
C ARG A 74 -14.09 -3.56 11.49
N LEU A 75 -13.04 -4.25 11.04
CA LEU A 75 -12.64 -5.56 11.58
C LEU A 75 -12.34 -5.50 13.09
N TYR A 76 -11.66 -4.45 13.55
CA TYR A 76 -11.44 -4.20 14.97
C TYR A 76 -12.76 -4.09 15.75
N ARG A 77 -13.73 -3.30 15.26
CA ARG A 77 -15.06 -3.17 15.89
C ARG A 77 -15.83 -4.49 15.89
N ASP A 78 -15.65 -5.31 14.86
CA ASP A 78 -16.24 -6.64 14.72
C ASP A 78 -15.45 -7.72 15.51
N LEU A 79 -14.44 -7.32 16.31
CA LEU A 79 -13.55 -8.19 17.11
C LEU A 79 -12.71 -9.18 16.29
N ALA A 80 -12.57 -8.94 14.99
CA ALA A 80 -11.79 -9.73 14.04
C ALA A 80 -10.32 -9.24 13.98
N PHE A 81 -9.65 -9.19 15.13
CA PHE A 81 -8.33 -8.53 15.29
C PHE A 81 -7.23 -9.07 14.38
N GLN A 82 -7.16 -10.39 14.16
CA GLN A 82 -6.16 -10.99 13.26
C GLN A 82 -6.34 -10.51 11.81
N ALA A 83 -7.59 -10.45 11.34
CA ALA A 83 -7.90 -9.95 10.00
C ALA A 83 -7.63 -8.43 9.89
N SER A 84 -7.88 -7.67 10.97
CA SER A 84 -7.48 -6.27 11.06
C SER A 84 -5.96 -6.11 10.89
N LEU A 85 -5.16 -6.88 11.63
CA LEU A 85 -3.70 -6.89 11.51
C LEU A 85 -3.20 -7.24 10.11
N ASP A 86 -3.86 -8.17 9.41
CA ASP A 86 -3.54 -8.49 8.02
C ASP A 86 -3.73 -7.29 7.09
N GLU A 87 -4.84 -6.55 7.23
CA GLU A 87 -5.08 -5.34 6.45
C GLU A 87 -4.13 -4.19 6.83
N LEU A 88 -3.81 -4.02 8.11
CA LEU A 88 -2.81 -3.02 8.56
C LEU A 88 -1.41 -3.37 8.02
N ARG A 89 -1.02 -4.64 7.94
CA ARG A 89 0.26 -5.05 7.33
C ARG A 89 0.31 -4.71 5.85
N ARG A 90 -0.79 -4.91 5.12
CA ARG A 90 -0.89 -4.55 3.70
C ARG A 90 -0.83 -3.03 3.51
N ALA A 91 -1.58 -2.28 4.32
CA ALA A 91 -1.56 -0.82 4.30
C ALA A 91 -0.17 -0.25 4.60
N GLN A 92 0.55 -0.80 5.59
CA GLN A 92 1.92 -0.38 5.89
C GLN A 92 2.84 -0.60 4.69
N LYS A 93 2.76 -1.75 4.02
CA LYS A 93 3.57 -2.03 2.83
C LYS A 93 3.31 -1.01 1.71
N GLU A 94 2.05 -0.62 1.52
CA GLU A 94 1.67 0.41 0.53
C GLU A 94 2.18 1.81 0.93
N LEU A 95 2.13 2.16 2.21
CA LEU A 95 2.70 3.40 2.75
C LEU A 95 4.23 3.45 2.60
N GLU A 96 4.90 2.33 2.85
CA GLU A 96 6.37 2.20 2.76
C GLU A 96 6.91 2.37 1.34
N VAL A 97 6.08 2.11 0.31
CA VAL A 97 6.41 2.41 -1.09
C VAL A 97 6.36 3.91 -1.38
N ARG A 98 5.67 4.69 -0.55
CA ARG A 98 5.33 6.11 -0.77
C ARG A 98 5.85 6.99 0.36
N LEU A 99 6.98 6.64 0.98
CA LEU A 99 7.56 7.36 2.12
C LEU A 99 7.87 8.84 1.81
N ASP A 100 7.99 9.18 0.54
CA ASP A 100 8.24 10.54 0.08
C ASP A 100 6.96 11.41 -0.04
N ALA A 101 5.77 10.84 0.16
CA ALA A 101 4.49 11.54 0.09
C ALA A 101 4.10 12.22 1.42
N GLN A 102 3.48 13.40 1.34
CA GLN A 102 3.17 14.24 2.51
C GLN A 102 2.21 13.58 3.53
N SER A 103 1.27 12.75 3.07
CA SER A 103 0.26 12.07 3.92
C SER A 103 0.76 10.79 4.58
N THR A 104 1.98 10.35 4.27
CA THR A 104 2.45 9.01 4.67
C THR A 104 2.66 8.89 6.17
N TYR A 105 3.33 9.84 6.81
CA TYR A 105 3.64 9.75 8.24
C TYR A 105 2.43 9.90 9.17
N PRO A 106 1.47 10.82 8.93
CA PRO A 106 0.21 10.80 9.67
C PRO A 106 -0.53 9.46 9.55
N SER A 107 -0.53 8.85 8.37
CA SER A 107 -1.20 7.55 8.14
C SER A 107 -0.45 6.39 8.82
N LEU A 108 0.89 6.42 8.83
CA LEU A 108 1.70 5.44 9.55
C LEU A 108 1.46 5.51 11.05
N ASP A 109 1.38 6.72 11.63
CA ASP A 109 1.10 6.93 13.04
C ASP A 109 -0.26 6.35 13.47
N ASP A 110 -1.34 6.68 12.75
CA ASP A 110 -2.67 6.11 12.98
C ASP A 110 -2.66 4.58 12.87
N LEU A 111 -1.98 4.04 11.86
CA LEU A 111 -1.86 2.61 11.60
C LEU A 111 -1.16 1.88 12.74
N VAL A 112 -0.04 2.40 13.26
CA VAL A 112 0.72 1.72 14.31
C VAL A 112 0.01 1.79 15.66
N LEU A 113 -0.71 2.86 15.96
CA LEU A 113 -1.57 2.92 17.14
C LEU A 113 -2.67 1.87 17.07
N MET A 114 -3.29 1.72 15.90
CA MET A 114 -4.34 0.72 15.72
C MET A 114 -3.80 -0.72 15.78
N ARG A 115 -2.60 -0.97 15.24
CA ARG A 115 -1.90 -2.25 15.44
C ARG A 115 -1.68 -2.53 16.92
N ALA A 116 -1.28 -1.54 17.71
CA ALA A 116 -1.11 -1.72 19.14
C ALA A 116 -2.41 -2.16 19.82
N LEU A 117 -3.56 -1.58 19.43
CA LEU A 117 -4.87 -1.96 19.94
C LEU A 117 -5.24 -3.41 19.57
N ASP A 118 -5.06 -3.80 18.30
CA ASP A 118 -5.30 -5.18 17.84
C ASP A 118 -4.42 -6.18 18.61
N GLU A 119 -3.14 -5.90 18.77
CA GLU A 119 -2.20 -6.78 19.49
C GLU A 119 -2.54 -6.89 20.98
N LEU A 120 -2.96 -5.80 21.62
CA LEU A 120 -3.44 -5.83 23.01
C LEU A 120 -4.69 -6.69 23.15
N ALA A 121 -5.64 -6.56 22.23
CA ALA A 121 -6.86 -7.36 22.23
C ALA A 121 -6.60 -8.86 22.05
N LEU A 122 -5.52 -9.21 21.32
CA LEU A 122 -5.04 -10.58 21.16
C LEU A 122 -4.17 -11.08 22.31
N GLY A 123 -3.85 -10.23 23.30
CA GLY A 123 -2.97 -10.56 24.42
C GLY A 123 -1.47 -10.54 24.09
N ASN A 124 -1.08 -10.07 22.92
CA ASN A 124 0.30 -10.02 22.45
C ASN A 124 1.03 -8.77 22.98
N GLN A 125 1.30 -8.75 24.28
CA GLN A 125 1.89 -7.60 24.98
C GLN A 125 3.21 -7.10 24.34
N GLN A 126 4.07 -8.02 23.91
CA GLN A 126 5.34 -7.67 23.27
C GLN A 126 5.15 -6.94 21.92
N ALA A 127 4.22 -7.44 21.09
CA ALA A 127 3.94 -6.85 19.78
C ALA A 127 3.21 -5.49 19.92
N ALA A 128 2.27 -5.40 20.87
CA ALA A 128 1.61 -4.15 21.22
C ALA A 128 2.62 -3.07 21.65
N ARG A 129 3.54 -3.43 22.53
CA ARG A 129 4.58 -2.52 23.00
C ARG A 129 5.51 -2.07 21.88
N ALA A 130 5.89 -2.96 20.96
CA ALA A 130 6.66 -2.60 19.77
C ALA A 130 5.91 -1.61 18.88
N ALA A 131 4.60 -1.77 18.70
CA ALA A 131 3.76 -0.85 17.94
C ALA A 131 3.61 0.52 18.63
N LEU A 132 3.42 0.55 19.95
CA LEU A 132 3.41 1.81 20.73
C LEU A 132 4.76 2.52 20.66
N ARG A 133 5.86 1.78 20.72
CA ARG A 133 7.21 2.32 20.57
C ARG A 133 7.38 2.98 19.20
N GLN A 134 6.90 2.33 18.14
CA GLN A 134 6.89 2.91 16.81
C GLN A 134 6.07 4.22 16.77
N ALA A 135 4.92 4.28 17.45
CA ALA A 135 4.13 5.51 17.54
C ALA A 135 4.88 6.65 18.24
N VAL A 136 5.67 6.35 19.28
CA VAL A 136 6.54 7.37 19.93
C VAL A 136 7.66 7.84 18.99
N ILE A 137 8.28 6.93 18.23
CA ILE A 137 9.33 7.27 17.24
C ILE A 137 8.77 8.18 16.14
N LEU A 138 7.59 7.84 15.61
CA LEU A 138 6.94 8.60 14.54
C LEU A 138 6.49 9.99 15.00
N ARG A 139 6.04 10.14 16.26
CA ARG A 139 5.56 11.42 16.80
C ARG A 139 6.11 11.69 18.22
N PRO A 140 7.40 12.04 18.36
CA PRO A 140 8.04 12.24 19.67
C PRO A 140 7.47 13.43 20.45
N GLU A 141 6.85 14.39 19.76
CA GLU A 141 6.16 15.54 20.36
C GLU A 141 4.83 15.20 21.03
N ARG A 142 4.27 14.01 20.78
CA ARG A 142 3.00 13.59 21.41
C ARG A 142 3.23 13.32 22.90
N ILE A 143 2.63 14.15 23.74
CA ILE A 143 2.74 14.05 25.19
C ILE A 143 1.83 12.91 25.72
N SER A 144 0.62 12.77 25.23
CA SER A 144 -0.28 11.71 25.68
C SER A 144 -1.24 11.34 24.55
N LEU A 145 -1.84 10.16 24.66
CA LEU A 145 -2.95 9.75 23.81
C LEU A 145 -4.25 10.41 24.29
N ASP A 146 -5.17 10.68 23.36
CA ASP A 146 -6.46 11.33 23.68
C ASP A 146 -7.28 10.43 24.62
N PRO A 147 -7.73 10.93 25.78
CA PRO A 147 -8.55 10.14 26.69
C PRO A 147 -9.93 9.74 26.17
N ALA A 148 -10.46 10.44 25.16
CA ALA A 148 -11.71 10.09 24.50
C ALA A 148 -11.55 8.92 23.51
N GLU A 149 -10.35 8.71 22.98
CA GLU A 149 -10.06 7.69 21.98
C GLU A 149 -9.40 6.44 22.58
N PHE A 150 -8.55 6.61 23.61
CA PHE A 150 -7.74 5.54 24.16
C PHE A 150 -8.04 5.25 25.64
N ALA A 151 -8.25 3.96 25.94
CA ALA A 151 -8.49 3.47 27.30
C ALA A 151 -7.31 3.77 28.25
N PRO A 152 -7.55 3.99 29.56
CA PRO A 152 -6.51 4.38 30.51
C PRO A 152 -5.26 3.47 30.52
N GLY A 153 -5.44 2.16 30.37
CA GLY A 153 -4.33 1.20 30.32
C GLY A 153 -3.42 1.40 29.09
N VAL A 154 -4.00 1.69 27.93
CA VAL A 154 -3.24 1.96 26.68
C VAL A 154 -2.43 3.25 26.82
N ARG A 155 -3.05 4.30 27.38
CA ARG A 155 -2.37 5.57 27.62
C ARG A 155 -1.20 5.41 28.60
N ALA A 156 -1.40 4.68 29.68
CA ALA A 156 -0.35 4.38 30.65
C ALA A 156 0.81 3.58 30.04
N GLU A 157 0.52 2.62 29.15
CA GLU A 157 1.57 1.89 28.44
C GLU A 157 2.33 2.78 27.47
N TYR A 158 1.64 3.62 26.69
CA TYR A 158 2.26 4.59 25.78
C TYR A 158 3.20 5.54 26.54
N GLU A 159 2.74 6.11 27.65
CA GLU A 159 3.55 6.99 28.50
C GLU A 159 4.79 6.28 29.05
N ARG A 160 4.65 5.02 29.48
CA ARG A 160 5.78 4.20 29.94
C ARG A 160 6.80 3.97 28.84
N VAL A 161 6.35 3.54 27.65
CA VAL A 161 7.23 3.30 26.49
C VAL A 161 7.97 4.58 26.10
N ARG A 162 7.29 5.72 26.11
CA ARG A 162 7.91 7.02 25.85
C ARG A 162 8.99 7.36 26.88
N ASP A 163 8.73 7.13 28.16
CA ASP A 163 9.68 7.42 29.23
C ASP A 163 10.87 6.46 29.25
N GLU A 164 10.70 5.25 28.73
CA GLU A 164 11.80 4.31 28.46
C GLU A 164 12.64 4.77 27.28
N LEU A 165 12.01 5.15 26.16
CA LEU A 165 12.71 5.65 24.97
C LEU A 165 13.58 6.87 25.29
N ARG A 166 13.09 7.78 26.15
CA ARG A 166 13.86 8.94 26.63
C ARG A 166 15.11 8.57 27.43
N ARG A 167 15.12 7.41 28.08
CA ARG A 167 16.25 6.90 28.88
C ARG A 167 17.19 6.02 28.09
N GLU A 168 16.72 5.47 26.99
CA GLU A 168 17.50 4.66 26.08
C GLU A 168 18.54 5.52 25.34
N ALA A 169 19.77 5.02 25.26
CA ALA A 169 20.80 5.65 24.46
C ALA A 169 20.58 5.28 22.99
N PRO A 170 20.27 6.25 22.10
CA PRO A 170 20.11 5.95 20.68
C PRO A 170 21.46 5.63 20.03
N LEU A 171 21.42 4.80 18.99
CA LEU A 171 22.57 4.35 18.23
C LEU A 171 22.88 5.30 17.07
N PRO A 172 24.15 5.67 16.86
CA PRO A 172 24.53 6.52 15.74
C PRO A 172 24.56 5.72 14.43
N LEU A 173 23.89 6.22 13.39
CA LEU A 173 24.00 5.74 12.01
C LEU A 173 24.69 6.82 11.17
N ALA A 174 25.81 6.49 10.54
CA ALA A 174 26.45 7.38 9.56
C ALA A 174 25.73 7.25 8.22
N THR A 175 25.40 8.37 7.59
CA THR A 175 24.70 8.41 6.30
C THR A 175 25.52 9.18 5.26
N GLU A 176 25.66 8.60 4.08
CA GLU A 176 26.39 9.14 2.93
C GLU A 176 25.51 9.01 1.69
N SER A 177 25.60 9.95 0.75
CA SER A 177 24.88 9.87 -0.53
C SER A 177 25.77 10.16 -1.73
N ARG A 178 25.32 9.71 -2.90
CA ARG A 178 25.86 10.11 -4.20
C ARG A 178 24.73 10.61 -5.10
N PRO A 179 24.75 11.88 -5.56
CA PRO A 179 25.73 12.92 -5.21
C PRO A 179 25.73 13.25 -3.71
N GLU A 180 26.82 13.84 -3.24
CA GLU A 180 26.92 14.37 -1.88
C GLU A 180 25.98 15.58 -1.70
N GLY A 181 25.62 15.90 -0.45
CA GLY A 181 24.74 17.03 -0.15
C GLY A 181 23.25 16.75 -0.35
N ALA A 182 22.81 15.49 -0.29
CA ALA A 182 21.40 15.14 -0.33
C ALA A 182 20.71 15.54 0.99
N GLU A 183 19.51 16.10 0.90
CA GLU A 183 18.62 16.30 2.04
C GLU A 183 18.19 14.95 2.61
N LEU A 184 18.37 14.79 3.92
CA LEU A 184 17.91 13.64 4.68
C LEU A 184 16.71 14.02 5.54
N GLU A 185 15.63 13.28 5.36
CA GLU A 185 14.48 13.25 6.26
C GLU A 185 14.52 11.95 7.08
N LEU A 186 14.27 12.06 8.39
CA LEU A 186 14.19 10.94 9.32
C LEU A 186 12.80 10.95 9.97
N ASP A 187 12.05 9.86 9.77
CA ASP A 187 10.72 9.63 10.35
C ASP A 187 9.75 10.81 10.12
N GLY A 188 9.77 11.38 8.90
CA GLY A 188 8.89 12.49 8.53
C GLY A 188 9.42 13.88 8.87
N ARG A 189 10.63 13.97 9.43
CA ARG A 189 11.22 15.23 9.91
C ARG A 189 12.55 15.51 9.21
N PRO A 190 12.84 16.78 8.86
CA PRO A 190 14.14 17.14 8.28
C PRO A 190 15.27 16.87 9.28
N ALA A 191 16.27 16.09 8.88
CA ALA A 191 17.43 15.76 9.69
C ALA A 191 18.66 16.61 9.33
N GLY A 192 18.87 16.91 8.03
CA GLY A 192 20.00 17.71 7.55
C GLY A 192 20.44 17.34 6.13
N LEU A 193 21.71 17.56 5.82
CA LEU A 193 22.33 17.20 4.54
C LEU A 193 23.37 16.09 4.75
N THR A 194 23.50 15.16 3.81
CA THR A 194 24.55 14.14 3.81
C THR A 194 25.91 14.73 3.36
N PRO A 195 27.05 14.21 3.86
CA PRO A 195 27.17 13.20 4.90
C PRO A 195 26.75 13.69 6.29
N MET A 196 26.00 12.89 7.03
CA MET A 196 25.62 13.22 8.42
C MET A 196 25.43 11.97 9.30
N SER A 197 25.54 12.15 10.62
CA SER A 197 25.21 11.10 11.59
C SER A 197 23.85 11.38 12.23
N VAL A 198 22.92 10.43 12.09
CA VAL A 198 21.61 10.44 12.76
C VAL A 198 21.62 9.50 13.95
N ARG A 199 20.74 9.73 14.93
CA ARG A 199 20.60 8.89 16.13
C ARG A 199 19.27 8.16 16.09
N LEU A 200 19.32 6.83 16.10
CA LEU A 200 18.16 5.95 15.98
C LEU A 200 17.96 5.18 17.28
N HIS A 201 16.72 5.07 17.74
CA HIS A 201 16.38 4.17 18.85
C HIS A 201 16.14 2.77 18.32
N ASP A 202 16.02 1.75 19.17
CA ASP A 202 15.55 0.44 18.70
C ASP A 202 14.15 0.58 18.08
N GLY A 203 13.85 -0.18 17.03
CA GLY A 203 12.60 -0.06 16.27
C GLY A 203 12.81 0.27 14.80
N ARG A 204 11.71 0.53 14.09
CA ARG A 204 11.72 0.77 12.65
C ARG A 204 11.86 2.27 12.39
N HIS A 205 12.80 2.64 11.54
CA HIS A 205 13.05 4.01 11.13
C HIS A 205 12.90 4.16 9.62
N TYR A 206 12.37 5.31 9.20
CA TYR A 206 12.13 5.66 7.81
C TYR A 206 13.03 6.83 7.43
N LEU A 207 13.90 6.63 6.45
CA LEU A 207 14.81 7.65 5.94
C LEU A 207 14.45 7.97 4.50
N VAL A 208 14.38 9.24 4.13
CA VAL A 208 14.16 9.67 2.74
C VAL A 208 15.28 10.62 2.34
N PHE A 209 16.00 10.25 1.27
CA PHE A 209 17.08 11.06 0.71
C PHE A 209 16.59 11.79 -0.54
N ARG A 210 16.85 13.09 -0.64
CA ARG A 210 16.45 13.94 -1.78
C ARG A 210 17.61 14.79 -2.26
N SER A 211 17.75 14.93 -3.58
CA SER A 211 18.70 15.86 -4.19
C SER A 211 18.08 16.45 -5.44
N PRO A 212 18.28 17.75 -5.73
CA PRO A 212 17.80 18.37 -6.96
C PRO A 212 18.26 17.61 -8.20
N GLY A 213 17.33 17.26 -9.10
CA GLY A 213 17.62 16.48 -10.30
C GLY A 213 17.72 14.97 -10.09
N TYR A 214 17.34 14.45 -8.92
CA TYR A 214 17.32 13.03 -8.60
C TYR A 214 15.95 12.58 -8.06
N LEU A 215 15.63 11.30 -8.25
CA LEU A 215 14.50 10.64 -7.62
C LEU A 215 14.75 10.52 -6.10
N ALA A 216 13.68 10.66 -5.31
CA ALA A 216 13.76 10.43 -3.88
C ALA A 216 14.10 8.96 -3.60
N ALA A 217 15.03 8.72 -2.67
CA ALA A 217 15.46 7.37 -2.32
C ALA A 217 15.07 7.05 -0.87
N PRO A 218 13.93 6.36 -0.65
CA PRO A 218 13.55 5.92 0.69
C PRO A 218 14.39 4.72 1.16
N ARG A 219 14.68 4.64 2.46
CA ARG A 219 15.35 3.53 3.14
C ARG A 219 14.63 3.24 4.45
N ILE A 220 14.47 1.96 4.76
CA ILE A 220 13.86 1.49 6.00
C ILE A 220 14.95 0.78 6.78
N ILE A 221 15.13 1.18 8.04
CA ILE A 221 16.15 0.63 8.93
C ILE A 221 15.43 0.05 10.14
N ASP A 222 15.55 -1.26 10.35
CA ASP A 222 15.11 -1.89 11.60
C ASP A 222 16.33 -1.96 12.54
N VAL A 223 16.21 -1.33 13.71
CA VAL A 223 17.26 -1.26 14.73
C VAL A 223 16.90 -2.21 15.86
N ASP A 224 17.83 -3.09 16.23
CA ASP A 224 17.65 -4.18 17.20
C ASP A 224 18.75 -4.19 18.29
N GLY A 225 19.29 -3.01 18.64
CA GLY A 225 20.34 -2.84 19.64
C GLY A 225 21.76 -3.11 19.15
N ALA A 226 21.93 -3.66 17.93
CA ALA A 226 23.24 -3.88 17.34
C ALA A 226 23.87 -2.55 16.86
N PRO A 227 25.20 -2.38 16.99
CA PRO A 227 25.88 -1.19 16.47
C PRO A 227 25.60 -0.97 14.98
N LEU A 228 25.18 0.24 14.63
CA LEU A 228 24.88 0.63 13.26
C LEU A 228 26.16 1.09 12.53
N GLY A 229 26.25 0.76 11.25
CA GLY A 229 27.39 1.08 10.40
C GLY A 229 27.23 2.38 9.61
N VAL A 230 27.70 2.35 8.37
CA VAL A 230 27.52 3.43 7.39
C VAL A 230 26.48 3.01 6.36
N LEU A 231 25.41 3.80 6.23
CA LEU A 231 24.43 3.68 5.16
C LEU A 231 24.86 4.56 3.98
N ARG A 232 25.18 3.91 2.85
CA ARG A 232 25.50 4.59 1.59
C ARG A 232 24.32 4.50 0.63
N VAL A 233 23.90 5.63 0.10
CA VAL A 233 22.77 5.72 -0.83
C VAL A 233 23.22 6.33 -2.16
N GLU A 234 23.02 5.61 -3.26
CA GLU A 234 23.19 6.15 -4.60
C GLU A 234 21.82 6.62 -5.11
N LEU A 235 21.73 7.89 -5.49
CA LEU A 235 20.50 8.50 -5.99
C LEU A 235 20.39 8.30 -7.50
N GLU A 236 19.20 7.93 -7.95
CA GLU A 236 18.90 7.78 -9.37
C GLU A 236 18.56 9.15 -9.98
N PRO A 237 19.21 9.58 -11.07
CA PRO A 237 18.90 10.86 -11.70
C PRO A 237 17.47 10.86 -12.25
N LEU A 238 16.78 12.00 -12.11
CA LEU A 238 15.56 12.27 -12.87
C LEU A 238 15.96 12.28 -14.35
N GLY A 239 15.50 11.29 -15.11
CA GLY A 239 15.71 11.26 -16.55
C GLY A 239 15.23 12.57 -17.21
N PRO A 240 15.67 12.88 -18.44
CA PRO A 240 15.27 14.10 -19.12
C PRO A 240 13.73 14.21 -19.14
N VAL A 241 13.21 15.23 -18.47
CA VAL A 241 11.79 15.58 -18.55
C VAL A 241 11.58 16.14 -19.95
N PHE A 242 11.11 15.29 -20.88
CA PHE A 242 10.63 15.75 -22.17
C PHE A 242 9.33 16.51 -21.95
N THR A 243 9.42 17.78 -21.57
CA THR A 243 8.30 18.70 -21.68
C THR A 243 7.93 18.75 -23.15
N GLY A 244 6.72 18.30 -23.52
CA GLY A 244 6.25 18.21 -24.91
C GLY A 244 6.19 19.54 -25.69
N ALA A 245 6.81 20.61 -25.18
CA ALA A 245 6.97 21.89 -25.86
C ALA A 245 7.94 21.81 -27.06
N ASP A 246 8.88 20.87 -27.06
CA ASP A 246 9.80 20.64 -28.18
C ASP A 246 9.43 19.40 -29.00
N ALA A 247 8.13 19.16 -29.17
CA ALA A 247 7.65 18.37 -30.30
C ALA A 247 7.98 19.13 -31.59
N SER A 248 9.24 19.05 -32.01
CA SER A 248 9.65 19.32 -33.39
C SER A 248 8.62 18.62 -34.28
N PRO A 249 7.95 19.32 -35.21
CA PRO A 249 6.92 18.71 -36.03
C PRO A 249 7.55 17.51 -36.72
N THR A 250 7.16 16.31 -36.28
CA THR A 250 7.49 15.08 -36.96
C THR A 250 7.01 15.27 -38.38
N LYS A 251 7.95 15.44 -39.31
CA LYS A 251 7.68 15.32 -40.74
C LYS A 251 6.83 14.07 -40.91
N PRO A 252 5.62 14.14 -41.49
CA PRO A 252 4.80 12.96 -41.66
C PRO A 252 5.55 11.99 -42.56
N LEU A 253 6.11 10.94 -41.97
CA LEU A 253 6.65 9.76 -42.68
C LEU A 253 5.52 8.86 -43.21
N VAL A 254 4.28 9.35 -43.25
CA VAL A 254 3.20 8.82 -44.08
C VAL A 254 3.11 9.62 -45.37
N ARG A 255 4.06 9.36 -46.25
CA ARG A 255 3.86 9.63 -47.68
C ARG A 255 4.75 8.69 -48.48
N LYS A 256 4.17 7.52 -48.79
CA LYS A 256 4.31 6.74 -50.04
C LYS A 256 4.21 5.23 -49.78
N TRP A 257 3.08 4.83 -49.20
CA TRP A 257 2.52 3.48 -49.32
C TRP A 257 1.79 3.36 -50.68
N TRP A 258 2.54 3.45 -51.78
CA TRP A 258 2.10 3.09 -53.14
C TRP A 258 3.00 2.00 -53.75
N PHE A 259 3.86 1.38 -52.93
CA PHE A 259 4.81 0.34 -53.37
C PHE A 259 4.12 -0.91 -53.97
N TRP A 260 2.79 -1.02 -53.87
CA TRP A 260 2.01 -2.14 -54.43
C TRP A 260 1.40 -1.90 -55.83
N THR A 261 1.56 -0.75 -56.49
CA THR A 261 1.04 -0.56 -57.88
C THR A 261 2.12 -0.64 -58.97
N VAL A 262 3.09 -1.55 -58.82
CA VAL A 262 4.06 -1.87 -59.90
C VAL A 262 4.25 -3.39 -60.14
N ILE A 263 3.89 -4.27 -59.20
CA ILE A 263 3.91 -5.74 -59.44
C ILE A 263 2.55 -6.26 -59.96
N GLY A 264 1.48 -5.45 -59.92
CA GLY A 264 0.13 -5.87 -60.33
C GLY A 264 -0.31 -5.53 -61.75
N VAL A 265 0.49 -4.85 -62.59
CA VAL A 265 0.04 -4.35 -63.92
C VAL A 265 0.97 -4.76 -65.08
N ALA A 266 1.99 -5.60 -64.86
CA ALA A 266 2.88 -6.10 -65.93
C ALA A 266 2.76 -7.62 -66.20
N VAL A 267 1.56 -8.20 -66.06
CA VAL A 267 1.27 -9.60 -66.50
C VAL A 267 0.20 -9.65 -67.61
N VAL A 268 -0.34 -8.50 -68.02
CA VAL A 268 -1.15 -8.41 -69.24
C VAL A 268 -0.29 -7.78 -70.33
N GLY A 269 0.35 -8.58 -71.17
CA GLY A 269 1.04 -7.98 -72.31
C GLY A 269 2.00 -8.82 -73.13
N ALA A 270 1.71 -10.11 -73.27
CA ALA A 270 2.05 -10.91 -74.44
C ALA A 270 3.52 -11.29 -74.70
N SER A 271 3.63 -12.52 -75.19
CA SER A 271 4.75 -13.18 -75.86
C SER A 271 5.82 -13.73 -74.91
N LEU A 272 6.17 -15.01 -74.90
CA LEU A 272 5.92 -16.14 -75.79
C LEU A 272 5.55 -17.34 -74.90
N GLY A 273 4.54 -18.13 -75.23
CA GLY A 273 4.68 -19.13 -76.28
C GLY A 273 5.45 -20.32 -75.69
N LEU A 274 4.72 -21.42 -75.47
CA LEU A 274 5.21 -22.77 -75.13
C LEU A 274 5.03 -23.20 -73.65
N TYR A 275 3.80 -23.32 -73.17
CA TYR A 275 3.48 -24.43 -72.27
C TYR A 275 2.03 -24.91 -72.45
N PHE A 276 1.89 -25.93 -73.31
CA PHE A 276 0.80 -26.90 -73.33
C PHE A 276 -0.61 -26.41 -73.64
N GLY A 277 -0.75 -25.99 -74.90
CA GLY A 277 -1.96 -26.29 -75.64
C GLY A 277 -2.19 -27.80 -75.72
N LEU A 278 -3.39 -28.22 -75.32
CA LEU A 278 -4.32 -28.96 -76.16
C LEU A 278 -3.71 -29.72 -77.36
N ARG A 279 -3.86 -31.04 -77.28
CA ARG A 279 -4.12 -32.01 -78.36
C ARG A 279 -2.92 -32.46 -79.21
N LYS A 280 -2.48 -33.70 -78.96
CA LYS A 280 -2.76 -34.86 -79.82
C LYS A 280 -2.19 -36.13 -79.19
N ALA A 281 -3.07 -37.10 -78.92
CA ALA A 281 -2.68 -38.51 -79.01
C ALA A 281 -2.53 -38.86 -80.49
N PRO A 282 -1.52 -39.66 -80.83
CA PRO A 282 -1.75 -40.76 -81.77
C PRO A 282 -1.24 -42.09 -81.21
N GLU A 283 -2.20 -43.02 -81.14
CA GLU A 283 -2.13 -44.47 -81.34
C GLU A 283 -0.89 -44.97 -82.13
N THR A 284 -0.38 -46.19 -82.00
CA THR A 284 -0.76 -47.44 -81.33
C THR A 284 0.46 -48.36 -81.47
N GLN A 285 0.67 -49.28 -80.52
CA GLN A 285 1.01 -50.66 -80.88
C GLN A 285 0.71 -51.57 -79.68
N LEU A 286 -0.28 -52.45 -79.83
CA LEU A 286 -0.30 -53.70 -79.09
C LEU A 286 -0.65 -54.85 -80.06
N VAL A 287 0.41 -55.57 -80.40
CA VAL A 287 0.49 -57.04 -80.52
C VAL A 287 -0.52 -57.76 -81.43
N ILE A 288 -0.04 -58.03 -82.65
CA ILE A 288 0.05 -59.33 -83.34
C ILE A 288 -1.08 -60.36 -83.10
N ALA A 289 -1.88 -60.53 -84.17
CA ALA A 289 -2.24 -61.77 -84.90
C ALA A 289 -2.82 -62.97 -84.11
N ARG A 290 -3.81 -63.72 -84.62
CA ARG A 290 -3.93 -64.35 -85.95
C ARG A 290 -5.38 -64.94 -86.08
N PRO A 291 -5.76 -65.65 -87.17
CA PRO A 291 -6.99 -65.38 -87.91
C PRO A 291 -8.10 -66.44 -87.71
N ALA A 292 -9.20 -66.18 -88.43
CA ALA A 292 -10.40 -66.99 -88.66
C ALA A 292 -10.21 -68.53 -88.61
N GLN A 293 -11.14 -69.22 -87.94
CA GLN A 293 -12.39 -69.75 -88.54
C GLN A 293 -13.50 -69.73 -87.49
#